data_AF-A0A3E0IDE2-F1
#
_entry.id   AF-A0A3E0IDE2-F1
#
_cell.length_a   1.000
_cell.length_b   1.000
_cell.length_c   1.000
_cell.angle_alpha   90.00
_cell.angle_beta   90.00
_cell.angle_gamma   90.00
#
_symmetry.space_group_name_H-M   'P 1'
#
loop_
_entity.id
_entity.type
_entity.pdbx_description
1 polymer ?
#
loop_
_entity_poly.entity_id
_entity_poly.type
_entity_poly.pdbx_seq_one_letter_code
_entity_poly.pdbx_strand_id
1 'polypeptide(L)'
;MNIKAKLFVCGEERELIATSLNYIRLTDWNGKPTSALMGGTFTVTFKPEMYDDTFIEWIIADRKDNKKIRHPFNLYLLRDGKVVFYEDDFDGVELFQYNFQDGVLINYHEVFDNQKGMQVTLTISPAMQDYRFFNNSTDWRRKSRTRYIKPWQESFISPIEDTPYKAKEDIMPRFKRYFFENKNGERIQQDDIEINEKVILVIETENAEGETITIDLKDDNLNYKYQNKVLENDILKNVSITGKQTKLELIAIEEKVNKND
;
A
#
# COMPACT_ATOMS: atom_id res chain seq x y z
N MET A 1 -24.19 -8.24 28.61
CA MET A 1 -23.81 -7.96 27.22
C MET A 1 -24.59 -8.90 26.35
N ASN A 2 -25.62 -8.39 25.67
CA ASN A 2 -26.32 -9.16 24.66
C ASN A 2 -25.54 -8.99 23.34
N ILE A 3 -25.35 -10.06 22.57
CA ILE A 3 -24.66 -9.96 21.28
C ILE A 3 -25.66 -10.34 20.21
N LYS A 4 -25.85 -9.44 19.25
CA LYS A 4 -26.62 -9.75 18.04
C LYS A 4 -25.68 -9.91 16.85
N ALA A 5 -26.09 -10.68 15.86
CA ALA A 5 -25.29 -10.89 14.66
C ALA A 5 -26.14 -10.84 13.39
N LYS A 6 -25.53 -10.36 12.29
CA LYS A 6 -26.14 -10.32 10.96
C LYS A 6 -25.23 -10.96 9.93
N LEU A 7 -25.79 -11.77 9.05
CA LEU A 7 -25.13 -12.29 7.86
C LEU A 7 -25.41 -11.35 6.68
N PHE A 8 -24.38 -11.08 5.90
CA PHE A 8 -24.44 -10.36 4.62
C PHE A 8 -23.84 -11.25 3.53
N VAL A 9 -24.66 -11.77 2.63
CA VAL A 9 -24.25 -12.63 1.51
C VAL A 9 -25.31 -12.62 0.42
N CYS A 10 -24.94 -12.85 -0.84
CA CYS A 10 -25.87 -12.82 -1.98
C CYS A 10 -26.64 -11.50 -2.19
N GLY A 11 -26.19 -10.40 -1.61
CA GLY A 11 -26.93 -9.12 -1.62
C GLY A 11 -28.03 -9.03 -0.56
N GLU A 12 -28.21 -10.10 0.23
CA GLU A 12 -29.20 -10.21 1.29
C GLU A 12 -28.56 -9.99 2.68
N GLU A 13 -29.39 -9.54 3.61
CA GLU A 13 -29.06 -9.38 5.03
C GLU A 13 -29.99 -10.26 5.86
N ARG A 14 -29.45 -11.03 6.81
CA ARG A 14 -30.26 -11.86 7.72
C ARG A 14 -29.82 -11.72 9.17
N GLU A 15 -30.79 -11.45 10.03
CA GLU A 15 -30.60 -11.47 11.48
C GLU A 15 -30.41 -12.89 11.99
N LEU A 16 -29.30 -13.13 12.67
CA LEU A 16 -28.93 -14.47 13.11
C LEU A 16 -29.49 -14.77 14.50
N ILE A 17 -30.13 -15.93 14.61
CA ILE A 17 -30.46 -16.57 15.89
C ILE A 17 -29.20 -17.21 16.47
N ALA A 18 -28.41 -17.88 15.62
CA ALA A 18 -27.21 -18.59 16.05
C ALA A 18 -26.18 -18.66 14.93
N THR A 19 -24.92 -18.82 15.32
CA THR A 19 -23.81 -19.14 14.42
C THR A 19 -22.82 -20.07 15.12
N SER A 20 -22.21 -20.99 14.38
CA SER A 20 -21.20 -21.90 14.90
C SER A 20 -20.04 -22.02 13.93
N LEU A 21 -18.82 -21.81 14.43
CA LEU A 21 -17.58 -21.96 13.67
C LEU A 21 -16.63 -22.79 14.50
N ASN A 22 -16.04 -23.81 13.90
CA ASN A 22 -15.08 -24.67 14.57
C ASN A 22 -13.82 -24.88 13.72
N TYR A 23 -12.67 -24.82 14.37
CA TYR A 23 -11.40 -25.25 13.81
C TYR A 23 -10.82 -26.33 14.71
N ILE A 24 -10.35 -27.41 14.12
CA ILE A 24 -9.86 -28.56 14.86
C ILE A 24 -8.56 -29.08 14.27
N ARG A 25 -7.68 -29.60 15.12
CA ARG A 25 -6.53 -30.41 14.73
C ARG A 25 -6.62 -31.73 15.47
N LEU A 26 -6.36 -32.82 14.76
CA LEU A 26 -6.14 -34.10 15.40
C LEU A 26 -4.82 -34.06 16.16
N THR A 27 -4.78 -34.76 17.29
CA THR A 27 -3.58 -34.91 18.11
C THR A 27 -3.24 -36.39 18.25
N ASP A 28 -1.96 -36.71 18.42
CA ASP A 28 -1.55 -38.03 18.85
C ASP A 28 -1.81 -38.23 20.35
N TRP A 29 -1.43 -39.39 20.87
CA TRP A 29 -1.58 -39.76 22.28
C TRP A 29 -0.76 -38.88 23.25
N ASN A 30 0.26 -38.17 22.77
CA ASN A 30 1.06 -37.24 23.58
C ASN A 30 0.60 -35.77 23.43
N GLY A 31 -0.46 -35.51 22.66
CA GLY A 31 -1.04 -34.19 22.44
C GLY A 31 -0.41 -33.40 21.28
N LYS A 32 0.54 -33.97 20.54
CA LYS A 32 1.14 -33.30 19.37
C LYS A 32 0.16 -33.32 18.19
N PRO A 33 -0.04 -32.19 17.47
CA PRO A 33 -0.88 -32.16 16.29
C PRO A 33 -0.41 -33.13 15.20
N THR A 34 -1.33 -33.94 14.68
CA THR A 34 -1.09 -34.92 13.60
C THR A 34 -1.77 -34.54 12.28
N SER A 35 -2.62 -33.52 12.28
CA SER A 35 -3.30 -33.04 11.08
C SER A 35 -3.00 -31.58 10.76
N ALA A 36 -3.22 -31.23 9.49
CA ALA A 36 -3.46 -29.86 9.10
C ALA A 36 -4.68 -29.28 9.86
N LEU A 37 -4.84 -27.96 9.84
CA LEU A 37 -6.04 -27.33 10.40
C LEU A 37 -7.25 -27.83 9.60
N MET A 38 -8.23 -28.39 10.29
CA MET A 38 -9.48 -28.86 9.72
C MET A 38 -10.63 -27.97 10.21
N GLY A 39 -11.75 -28.02 9.49
CA GLY A 39 -12.93 -27.21 9.78
C GLY A 39 -12.89 -25.87 9.03
N GLY A 40 -13.30 -24.81 9.72
CA GLY A 40 -13.56 -23.51 9.11
C GLY A 40 -14.91 -23.43 8.41
N THR A 41 -15.58 -24.54 8.14
CA THR A 41 -17.00 -24.49 7.77
C THR A 41 -17.78 -23.92 8.96
N PHE A 42 -18.72 -23.02 8.67
CA PHE A 42 -19.57 -22.42 9.70
C PHE A 42 -21.03 -22.59 9.36
N THR A 43 -21.84 -22.62 10.40
CA THR A 43 -23.30 -22.64 10.29
C THR A 43 -23.87 -21.32 10.76
N VAL A 44 -24.94 -20.89 10.12
CA VAL A 44 -25.79 -19.79 10.58
C VAL A 44 -27.23 -20.25 10.63
N THR A 45 -27.99 -19.76 11.59
CA THR A 45 -29.42 -20.02 11.71
C THR A 45 -30.17 -18.70 11.81
N PHE A 46 -31.20 -18.53 11.00
CA PHE A 46 -32.04 -17.33 10.96
C PHE A 46 -33.51 -17.70 10.73
N LYS A 47 -34.41 -16.73 10.93
CA LYS A 47 -35.82 -16.87 10.54
C LYS A 47 -35.94 -16.55 9.05
N PRO A 48 -36.68 -17.34 8.28
CA PRO A 48 -36.82 -17.06 6.87
C PRO A 48 -37.54 -15.75 6.63
N GLU A 49 -37.14 -15.07 5.56
CA GLU A 49 -37.67 -13.78 5.13
C GLU A 49 -38.01 -13.81 3.63
N MET A 50 -38.53 -12.70 3.12
CA MET A 50 -38.71 -12.54 1.68
C MET A 50 -37.32 -12.61 0.99
N TYR A 51 -37.25 -13.21 -0.21
CA TYR A 51 -36.01 -13.40 -1.00
C TYR A 51 -35.02 -14.48 -0.52
N ASP A 52 -35.46 -15.43 0.31
CA ASP A 52 -34.64 -16.60 0.66
C ASP A 52 -34.42 -17.59 -0.50
N ASP A 53 -35.14 -17.42 -1.61
CA ASP A 53 -34.91 -18.12 -2.88
C ASP A 53 -33.49 -17.89 -3.41
N THR A 54 -32.87 -16.75 -3.11
CA THR A 54 -31.46 -16.48 -3.46
C THR A 54 -30.47 -17.48 -2.84
N PHE A 55 -30.75 -18.02 -1.65
CA PHE A 55 -29.92 -19.06 -1.03
C PHE A 55 -30.16 -20.44 -1.66
N ILE A 56 -31.40 -20.71 -2.07
CA ILE A 56 -31.74 -21.91 -2.85
C ILE A 56 -31.07 -21.87 -4.23
N GLU A 57 -31.10 -20.72 -4.90
CA GLU A 57 -30.37 -20.50 -6.15
C GLU A 57 -28.88 -20.72 -5.95
N TRP A 58 -28.30 -20.22 -4.84
CA TRP A 58 -26.88 -20.40 -4.57
C TRP A 58 -26.48 -21.86 -4.40
N ILE A 59 -27.24 -22.67 -3.65
CA ILE A 59 -26.89 -24.10 -3.44
C ILE A 59 -27.10 -24.95 -4.70
N ILE A 60 -28.05 -24.58 -5.57
CA ILE A 60 -28.32 -25.28 -6.84
C ILE A 60 -27.35 -24.85 -7.95
N ALA A 61 -26.93 -23.58 -7.94
CA ALA A 61 -26.11 -23.01 -8.99
C ALA A 61 -24.76 -23.70 -9.12
N ASP A 62 -24.37 -23.91 -10.37
CA ASP A 62 -23.06 -24.40 -10.74
C ASP A 62 -22.42 -23.48 -11.80
N ARG A 63 -21.20 -23.80 -12.21
CA ARG A 63 -20.43 -23.03 -13.19
C ARG A 63 -20.07 -23.89 -14.40
N LYS A 64 -20.87 -24.93 -14.72
CA LYS A 64 -20.57 -25.90 -15.78
C LYS A 64 -20.48 -25.27 -17.18
N ASP A 65 -21.24 -24.22 -17.43
CA ASP A 65 -21.21 -23.49 -18.70
C ASP A 65 -19.88 -22.76 -18.94
N ASN A 66 -19.13 -22.47 -17.87
CA ASN A 66 -17.81 -21.88 -17.96
C ASN A 66 -16.74 -22.94 -18.24
N LYS A 67 -16.45 -23.18 -19.52
CA LYS A 67 -15.43 -24.15 -19.99
C LYS A 67 -14.01 -23.90 -19.45
N LYS A 68 -13.72 -22.72 -18.89
CA LYS A 68 -12.42 -22.43 -18.27
C LYS A 68 -12.28 -23.03 -16.87
N ILE A 69 -13.40 -23.31 -16.19
CA ILE A 69 -13.40 -23.86 -14.85
C ILE A 69 -13.43 -25.39 -14.95
N ARG A 70 -12.37 -26.02 -14.43
CA ARG A 70 -12.23 -27.47 -14.50
C ARG A 70 -13.16 -28.15 -13.48
N HIS A 71 -13.65 -29.35 -13.81
CA HIS A 71 -14.22 -30.24 -12.82
C HIS A 71 -13.18 -30.60 -11.71
N PRO A 72 -13.58 -30.67 -10.42
CA PRO A 72 -14.94 -30.52 -9.88
C PRO A 72 -15.33 -29.08 -9.48
N PHE A 73 -14.46 -28.09 -9.69
CA PHE A 73 -14.69 -26.69 -9.28
C PHE A 73 -15.89 -26.05 -9.98
N ASN A 74 -16.26 -26.55 -11.16
CA ASN A 74 -17.43 -26.09 -11.89
C ASN A 74 -18.78 -26.61 -11.34
N LEU A 75 -18.80 -27.42 -10.27
CA LEU A 75 -20.02 -28.00 -9.71
C LEU A 75 -20.75 -27.11 -8.69
N TYR A 76 -20.21 -25.95 -8.37
CA TYR A 76 -20.76 -25.06 -7.36
C TYR A 76 -20.47 -23.60 -7.69
N LEU A 77 -21.25 -22.69 -7.12
CA LEU A 77 -21.05 -21.26 -7.21
C LEU A 77 -20.35 -20.69 -5.96
N LEU A 78 -19.40 -19.79 -6.18
CA LEU A 78 -18.68 -19.08 -5.13
C LEU A 78 -19.37 -17.75 -4.79
N ARG A 79 -19.47 -17.44 -3.49
CA ARG A 79 -19.95 -16.15 -2.99
C ARG A 79 -19.05 -15.64 -1.86
N ASP A 80 -18.89 -14.33 -1.84
CA ASP A 80 -18.23 -13.63 -0.74
C ASP A 80 -19.29 -13.09 0.22
N GLY A 81 -18.91 -12.93 1.48
CA GLY A 81 -19.82 -12.40 2.48
C GLY A 81 -19.16 -12.15 3.82
N LYS A 82 -19.98 -11.76 4.79
CA LYS A 82 -19.52 -11.48 6.16
C LYS A 82 -20.61 -11.70 7.19
N VAL A 83 -20.18 -12.00 8.42
CA VAL A 83 -21.03 -11.95 9.61
C VAL A 83 -20.53 -10.81 10.49
N VAL A 84 -21.43 -9.92 10.90
CA VAL A 84 -21.11 -8.77 11.75
C VAL A 84 -21.76 -8.97 13.11
N PHE A 85 -21.00 -8.78 14.18
CA PHE A 85 -21.46 -8.91 15.57
C PHE A 85 -21.56 -7.53 16.21
N TYR A 86 -22.68 -7.27 16.87
CA TYR A 86 -23.01 -5.97 17.47
C TYR A 86 -23.25 -6.11 18.98
N GLU A 87 -22.92 -5.07 19.71
CA GLU A 87 -23.23 -4.93 21.13
C GLU A 87 -24.69 -4.50 21.32
N ASP A 88 -25.44 -5.31 22.07
CA ASP A 88 -26.83 -5.16 22.51
C ASP A 88 -27.90 -5.11 21.41
N ASP A 89 -27.72 -4.28 20.37
CA ASP A 89 -28.62 -4.15 19.24
C ASP A 89 -27.89 -3.94 17.90
N PHE A 90 -28.60 -4.03 16.78
CA PHE A 90 -28.03 -3.87 15.43
C PHE A 90 -27.61 -2.43 15.10
N ASP A 91 -28.17 -1.44 15.79
CA ASP A 91 -27.73 -0.05 15.76
C ASP A 91 -26.60 0.23 16.78
N GLY A 92 -26.18 -0.80 17.51
CA GLY A 92 -25.13 -0.72 18.52
C GLY A 92 -23.72 -0.69 17.93
N VAL A 93 -22.72 -0.76 18.80
CA VAL A 93 -21.31 -0.77 18.39
C VAL A 93 -20.98 -2.11 17.72
N GLU A 94 -20.39 -2.05 16.53
CA GLU A 94 -19.81 -3.24 15.89
C GLU A 94 -18.64 -3.74 16.74
N LEU A 95 -18.78 -4.96 17.27
CA LEU A 95 -17.76 -5.61 18.07
C LEU A 95 -16.63 -6.16 17.19
N PHE A 96 -17.00 -6.93 16.17
CA PHE A 96 -16.08 -7.48 15.16
C PHE A 96 -16.84 -8.10 13.99
N GLN A 97 -16.09 -8.39 12.91
CA GLN A 97 -16.59 -9.10 11.74
C GLN A 97 -15.91 -10.45 11.57
N TYR A 98 -16.64 -11.37 10.94
CA TYR A 98 -16.11 -12.57 10.32
C TYR A 98 -16.32 -12.47 8.81
N ASN A 99 -15.24 -12.20 8.07
CA ASN A 99 -15.29 -12.04 6.62
C ASN A 99 -14.87 -13.34 5.94
N PHE A 100 -15.52 -13.67 4.83
CA PHE A 100 -15.21 -14.86 4.07
C PHE A 100 -15.26 -14.61 2.55
N GLN A 101 -14.40 -15.32 1.84
CA GLN A 101 -14.35 -15.30 0.37
C GLN A 101 -14.29 -16.73 -0.18
N ASP A 102 -14.67 -16.87 -1.44
CA ASP A 102 -14.83 -18.16 -2.11
C ASP A 102 -15.71 -19.11 -1.27
N GLY A 103 -16.83 -18.58 -0.77
CA GLY A 103 -17.83 -19.34 -0.02
C GLY A 103 -18.62 -20.27 -0.91
N VAL A 104 -18.73 -21.53 -0.51
CA VAL A 104 -19.67 -22.50 -1.09
C VAL A 104 -20.76 -22.80 -0.08
N LEU A 105 -22.02 -22.70 -0.47
CA LEU A 105 -23.13 -23.18 0.33
C LEU A 105 -23.23 -24.70 0.17
N ILE A 106 -22.92 -25.45 1.23
CA ILE A 106 -22.86 -26.92 1.18
C ILE A 106 -24.07 -27.59 1.85
N ASN A 107 -24.88 -26.82 2.56
CA ASN A 107 -26.14 -27.29 3.14
C ASN A 107 -27.12 -26.14 3.29
N TYR A 108 -28.34 -26.35 2.86
CA TYR A 108 -29.51 -25.55 3.17
C TYR A 108 -30.49 -26.47 3.90
N HIS A 109 -30.82 -26.14 5.15
CA HIS A 109 -31.70 -26.96 5.97
C HIS A 109 -32.77 -26.11 6.62
N GLU A 110 -34.00 -26.27 6.14
CA GLU A 110 -35.16 -25.53 6.62
C GLU A 110 -36.07 -26.47 7.42
N VAL A 111 -36.43 -26.02 8.62
CA VAL A 111 -37.29 -26.77 9.54
C VAL A 111 -38.40 -25.88 10.02
N PHE A 112 -39.62 -26.40 9.98
CA PHE A 112 -40.76 -25.79 10.64
C PHE A 112 -41.11 -26.57 11.90
N ASP A 113 -41.18 -25.86 13.02
CA ASP A 113 -41.70 -26.37 14.27
C ASP A 113 -42.79 -25.41 14.78
N ASN A 114 -43.96 -25.92 15.15
CA ASN A 114 -45.10 -25.08 15.52
C ASN A 114 -44.85 -24.20 16.76
N GLN A 115 -43.89 -24.57 17.63
CA GLN A 115 -43.54 -23.79 18.81
C GLN A 115 -42.40 -22.80 18.53
N LYS A 116 -41.42 -23.21 17.72
CA LYS A 116 -40.20 -22.43 17.43
C LYS A 116 -40.30 -21.59 16.15
N GLY A 117 -41.37 -21.79 15.38
CA GLY A 117 -41.55 -21.23 14.06
C GLY A 117 -40.68 -21.94 13.00
N MET A 118 -40.56 -21.28 11.86
CA MET A 118 -39.69 -21.73 10.78
C MET A 118 -38.28 -21.19 10.99
N GLN A 119 -37.27 -22.03 10.74
CA GLN A 119 -35.87 -21.67 10.84
C GLN A 119 -35.09 -22.27 9.67
N VAL A 120 -34.19 -21.48 9.12
CA VAL A 120 -33.26 -21.90 8.08
C VAL A 120 -31.88 -21.98 8.70
N THR A 121 -31.19 -23.09 8.49
CA THR A 121 -29.78 -23.28 8.81
C THR A 121 -28.97 -23.46 7.54
N LEU A 122 -28.04 -22.54 7.30
CA LEU A 122 -27.07 -22.65 6.22
C LEU A 122 -25.76 -23.18 6.76
N THR A 123 -25.09 -24.06 6.00
CA THR A 123 -23.70 -24.44 6.23
C THR A 123 -22.86 -23.92 5.08
N ILE A 124 -21.99 -22.96 5.37
CA ILE A 124 -21.12 -22.31 4.39
C ILE A 124 -19.69 -22.81 4.60
N SER A 125 -19.06 -23.24 3.50
CA SER A 125 -17.65 -23.63 3.46
C SER A 125 -16.85 -22.60 2.67
N PRO A 126 -16.19 -21.65 3.35
CA PRO A 126 -15.29 -20.71 2.67
C PRO A 126 -13.91 -21.27 2.42
N ALA A 127 -13.27 -20.80 1.35
CA ALA A 127 -11.86 -21.04 1.08
C ALA A 127 -10.95 -20.03 1.80
N MET A 128 -11.41 -18.79 1.99
CA MET A 128 -10.66 -17.74 2.65
C MET A 128 -11.47 -17.08 3.75
N GLN A 129 -10.83 -16.83 4.90
CA GLN A 129 -11.52 -16.49 6.15
C GLN A 129 -10.72 -15.51 6.99
N ASP A 130 -11.36 -14.46 7.48
CA ASP A 130 -10.79 -13.49 8.39
C ASP A 130 -11.71 -13.36 9.62
N TYR A 131 -11.36 -14.03 10.73
CA TYR A 131 -12.16 -14.00 11.96
C TYR A 131 -11.73 -12.89 12.92
N ARG A 132 -12.68 -12.21 13.57
CA ARG A 132 -12.40 -11.02 14.39
C ARG A 132 -11.62 -9.96 13.62
N PHE A 133 -12.10 -9.67 12.41
CA PHE A 133 -11.65 -8.50 11.68
C PHE A 133 -12.24 -7.26 12.35
N PHE A 134 -11.39 -6.29 12.67
CA PHE A 134 -11.79 -5.00 13.23
C PHE A 134 -11.70 -3.95 12.14
N ASN A 135 -12.80 -3.24 11.88
CA ASN A 135 -12.88 -2.22 10.83
C ASN A 135 -12.02 -0.95 11.11
N ASN A 136 -11.21 -0.96 12.18
CA ASN A 136 -10.35 0.15 12.59
C ASN A 136 -9.03 0.27 11.80
N SER A 137 -8.89 -0.44 10.68
CA SER A 137 -7.72 -0.35 9.82
C SER A 137 -8.11 0.22 8.46
N THR A 138 -7.80 1.50 8.24
CA THR A 138 -7.83 2.17 6.93
C THR A 138 -6.85 1.57 5.92
N ASP A 139 -6.04 0.60 6.34
CA ASP A 139 -5.06 -0.07 5.50
C ASP A 139 -5.60 -1.43 5.02
N TRP A 140 -6.11 -1.47 3.79
CA TRP A 140 -6.54 -2.68 3.09
C TRP A 140 -5.39 -3.68 2.86
N ARG A 141 -4.12 -3.25 3.00
CA ARG A 141 -2.93 -4.11 2.87
C ARG A 141 -2.59 -4.85 4.16
N ARG A 142 -3.16 -4.46 5.31
CA ARG A 142 -2.97 -5.20 6.55
C ARG A 142 -3.74 -6.51 6.48
N LYS A 143 -3.02 -7.58 6.09
CA LYS A 143 -3.44 -8.98 6.26
C LYS A 143 -4.10 -9.12 7.63
N SER A 144 -5.37 -9.54 7.66
CA SER A 144 -6.01 -9.91 8.92
C SER A 144 -5.08 -10.89 9.65
N ARG A 145 -4.79 -10.64 10.93
CA ARG A 145 -3.91 -11.52 11.73
C ARG A 145 -4.46 -12.94 11.84
N THR A 146 -5.75 -13.10 11.59
CA THR A 146 -6.50 -14.35 11.66
C THR A 146 -6.81 -14.92 10.28
N ARG A 147 -6.20 -14.40 9.22
CA ARG A 147 -6.44 -14.87 7.86
C ARG A 147 -6.08 -16.35 7.75
N TYR A 148 -7.07 -17.16 7.39
CA TYR A 148 -6.91 -18.56 7.07
C TYR A 148 -7.33 -18.80 5.62
N ILE A 149 -6.43 -19.42 4.85
CA ILE A 149 -6.62 -19.71 3.44
C ILE A 149 -6.51 -21.22 3.25
N LYS A 150 -7.57 -21.83 2.73
CA LYS A 150 -7.61 -23.25 2.40
C LYS A 150 -6.98 -23.48 1.02
N PRO A 151 -6.39 -24.67 0.78
CA PRO A 151 -5.69 -24.95 -0.48
C PRO A 151 -6.55 -24.88 -1.74
N TRP A 152 -7.88 -25.00 -1.61
CA TRP A 152 -8.81 -25.05 -2.74
C TRP A 152 -9.34 -23.67 -3.18
N GLN A 153 -8.87 -22.58 -2.57
CA GLN A 153 -9.21 -21.21 -2.97
C GLN A 153 -9.05 -20.99 -4.49
N GLU A 154 -9.86 -20.10 -5.06
CA GLU A 154 -9.80 -19.70 -6.47
C GLU A 154 -9.40 -18.23 -6.66
N SER A 155 -9.73 -17.37 -5.70
CA SER A 155 -9.58 -15.91 -5.82
C SER A 155 -8.36 -15.34 -5.10
N PHE A 156 -7.51 -16.17 -4.46
CA PHE A 156 -6.33 -15.67 -3.76
C PHE A 156 -5.29 -15.17 -4.75
N ILE A 157 -4.97 -13.89 -4.60
CA ILE A 157 -3.79 -13.29 -5.21
C ILE A 157 -2.74 -13.21 -4.11
N SER A 158 -1.65 -13.97 -4.26
CA SER A 158 -0.50 -13.84 -3.37
C SER A 158 -0.10 -12.36 -3.33
N PRO A 159 0.07 -11.77 -2.13
CA PRO A 159 0.70 -10.47 -2.03
C PRO A 159 2.00 -10.57 -2.82
N ILE A 160 2.15 -9.69 -3.80
CA ILE A 160 3.46 -9.45 -4.40
C ILE A 160 4.37 -9.21 -3.19
N GLU A 161 5.40 -10.04 -3.01
CA GLU A 161 6.39 -9.76 -1.99
C GLU A 161 6.80 -8.32 -2.23
N ASP A 162 6.57 -7.44 -1.24
CA ASP A 162 7.16 -6.12 -1.26
C ASP A 162 8.67 -6.38 -1.30
N THR A 163 9.24 -6.45 -2.51
CA THR A 163 10.67 -6.36 -2.70
C THR A 163 11.06 -5.15 -1.88
N PRO A 164 11.99 -5.29 -0.91
CA PRO A 164 12.29 -4.22 0.03
C PRO A 164 12.45 -2.96 -0.79
N TYR A 165 11.60 -1.97 -0.51
CA TYR A 165 11.58 -0.69 -1.20
C TYR A 165 13.04 -0.24 -1.29
N LYS A 166 13.69 -0.41 -2.46
CA LYS A 166 14.89 0.35 -2.72
C LYS A 166 14.39 1.77 -2.60
N ALA A 167 14.90 2.51 -1.62
CA ALA A 167 14.62 3.94 -1.51
C ALA A 167 14.72 4.47 -2.94
N LYS A 168 13.64 5.07 -3.46
CA LYS A 168 13.74 5.76 -4.74
C LYS A 168 14.90 6.72 -4.57
N GLU A 169 15.97 6.51 -5.32
CA GLU A 169 17.09 7.44 -5.31
C GLU A 169 16.49 8.81 -5.60
N ASP A 170 16.78 9.76 -4.72
CA ASP A 170 16.28 11.13 -4.80
C ASP A 170 16.94 11.82 -5.98
N ILE A 171 16.45 11.54 -7.19
CA ILE A 171 17.00 12.04 -8.46
C ILE A 171 16.74 13.52 -8.72
N MET A 172 16.19 14.27 -7.74
CA MET A 172 15.95 15.69 -7.94
C MET A 172 17.28 16.47 -8.00
N PRO A 173 17.49 17.29 -9.05
CA PRO A 173 18.68 18.13 -9.15
C PRO A 173 18.69 19.18 -8.02
N ARG A 174 19.80 19.27 -7.29
CA ARG A 174 19.99 20.24 -6.20
C ARG A 174 21.34 20.93 -6.33
N PHE A 175 21.32 22.26 -6.22
CA PHE A 175 22.51 23.06 -5.98
C PHE A 175 22.86 22.98 -4.49
N LYS A 176 24.12 22.62 -4.16
CA LYS A 176 24.58 22.58 -2.76
C LYS A 176 25.25 23.89 -2.36
N ARG A 177 26.27 24.31 -3.12
CA ARG A 177 27.07 25.51 -2.87
C ARG A 177 28.06 25.75 -4.02
N TYR A 178 28.71 26.92 -4.01
CA TYR A 178 29.94 27.18 -4.75
C TYR A 178 31.05 27.65 -3.80
N PHE A 179 32.30 27.56 -4.22
CA PHE A 179 33.47 28.14 -3.56
C PHE A 179 34.63 28.33 -4.55
N PHE A 180 35.66 29.06 -4.14
CA PHE A 180 36.87 29.30 -4.94
C PHE A 180 38.04 28.42 -4.49
N GLU A 181 38.81 27.91 -5.44
CA GLU A 181 40.09 27.23 -5.24
C GLU A 181 41.22 28.01 -5.92
N ASN A 182 42.41 27.98 -5.30
CA ASN A 182 43.65 28.41 -5.95
C ASN A 182 44.14 27.35 -6.97
N LYS A 183 45.22 27.63 -7.70
CA LYS A 183 45.81 26.68 -8.67
C LYS A 183 46.30 25.37 -8.05
N ASN A 184 46.54 25.35 -6.74
CA ASN A 184 46.97 24.16 -6.00
C ASN A 184 45.78 23.31 -5.53
N GLY A 185 44.54 23.75 -5.78
CA GLY A 185 43.32 23.08 -5.34
C GLY A 185 42.94 23.35 -3.88
N GLU A 186 43.54 24.36 -3.25
CA GLU A 186 43.20 24.76 -1.89
C GLU A 186 42.07 25.79 -1.92
N ARG A 187 41.10 25.63 -1.01
CA ARG A 187 39.97 26.55 -0.90
C ARG A 187 40.43 27.91 -0.36
N ILE A 188 40.07 28.96 -1.06
CA ILE A 188 40.37 30.36 -0.70
C ILE A 188 39.08 31.12 -0.41
N GLN A 189 39.15 32.15 0.43
CA GLN A 189 38.03 33.07 0.60
C GLN A 189 38.01 34.08 -0.53
N GLN A 190 36.83 34.60 -0.84
CA GLN A 190 36.64 35.55 -1.93
C GLN A 190 37.38 36.87 -1.67
N ASP A 191 37.44 37.30 -0.41
CA ASP A 191 38.18 38.50 0.03
C ASP A 191 39.71 38.37 -0.09
N ASP A 192 40.23 37.14 -0.23
CA ASP A 192 41.68 36.88 -0.36
C ASP A 192 42.14 36.90 -1.83
N ILE A 193 41.24 37.09 -2.79
CA ILE A 193 41.53 37.03 -4.22
C ILE A 193 42.17 38.35 -4.68
N GLU A 194 43.34 38.28 -5.31
CA GLU A 194 44.01 39.48 -5.83
C GLU A 194 43.60 39.83 -7.26
N ILE A 195 43.72 41.10 -7.65
CA ILE A 195 43.44 41.57 -9.00
C ILE A 195 44.37 40.88 -10.02
N ASN A 196 43.80 40.41 -11.14
CA ASN A 196 44.45 39.59 -12.16
C ASN A 196 44.83 38.17 -11.71
N GLU A 197 44.40 37.73 -10.53
CA GLU A 197 44.58 36.35 -10.11
C GLU A 197 43.63 35.42 -10.88
N LYS A 198 44.14 34.23 -11.21
CA LYS A 198 43.35 33.16 -11.81
C LYS A 198 42.85 32.23 -10.71
N VAL A 199 41.54 32.17 -10.55
CA VAL A 199 40.87 31.34 -9.54
C VAL A 199 39.96 30.31 -10.19
N ILE A 200 39.71 29.21 -9.49
CA ILE A 200 38.83 28.14 -9.96
C ILE A 200 37.53 28.21 -9.16
N LEU A 201 36.42 28.50 -9.81
CA LEU A 201 35.09 28.38 -9.23
C LEU A 201 34.66 26.91 -9.24
N VAL A 202 34.41 26.34 -8.07
CA VAL A 202 33.92 24.97 -7.89
C VAL A 202 32.45 25.02 -7.50
N ILE A 203 31.62 24.36 -8.29
CA ILE A 203 30.17 24.30 -8.12
C ILE A 203 29.81 22.88 -7.71
N GLU A 204 29.23 22.71 -6.52
CA GLU A 204 28.80 21.42 -6.00
C GLU A 204 27.29 21.24 -6.24
N THR A 205 26.96 20.16 -6.93
CA THR A 205 25.57 19.79 -7.22
C THR A 205 25.30 18.31 -6.90
N GLU A 206 24.04 17.97 -6.82
CA GLU A 206 23.55 16.62 -6.64
C GLU A 206 22.50 16.35 -7.70
N ASN A 207 22.69 15.28 -8.49
CA ASN A 207 21.76 14.84 -9.55
C ASN A 207 21.42 15.91 -10.60
N ALA A 208 22.33 16.86 -10.86
CA ALA A 208 22.14 17.96 -11.80
C ALA A 208 23.04 17.87 -13.05
N GLU A 209 23.65 16.72 -13.33
CA GLU A 209 24.50 16.54 -14.52
C GLU A 209 23.68 16.73 -15.81
N GLY A 210 24.18 17.57 -16.72
CA GLY A 210 23.48 17.96 -17.95
C GLY A 210 22.53 19.15 -17.81
N GLU A 211 22.24 19.59 -16.58
CA GLU A 211 21.45 20.80 -16.33
C GLU A 211 22.31 22.07 -16.49
N THR A 212 21.63 23.21 -16.58
CA THR A 212 22.28 24.53 -16.57
C THR A 212 21.92 25.32 -15.32
N ILE A 213 22.90 26.00 -14.73
CA ILE A 213 22.71 26.85 -13.56
C ILE A 213 23.17 28.28 -13.84
N THR A 214 22.50 29.24 -13.20
CA THR A 214 22.98 30.62 -13.10
C THR A 214 23.49 30.85 -11.68
N ILE A 215 24.72 31.32 -11.55
CA ILE A 215 25.37 31.58 -10.28
C ILE A 215 25.63 33.06 -10.16
N ASP A 216 25.18 33.63 -9.07
CA ASP A 216 25.49 34.99 -8.65
C ASP A 216 26.65 34.90 -7.65
N LEU A 217 27.81 35.44 -8.02
CA LEU A 217 29.02 35.37 -7.20
C LEU A 217 29.03 36.40 -6.06
N LYS A 218 28.10 37.38 -6.08
CA LYS A 218 27.89 38.40 -5.05
C LYS A 218 29.19 38.99 -4.50
N ASP A 219 29.96 39.64 -5.36
CA ASP A 219 31.19 40.33 -4.99
C ASP A 219 30.98 41.84 -5.11
N ASP A 220 31.27 42.56 -4.03
CA ASP A 220 31.21 44.02 -4.03
C ASP A 220 32.58 44.66 -4.30
N ASN A 221 33.67 43.87 -4.35
CA ASN A 221 35.05 44.36 -4.41
C ASN A 221 35.75 44.07 -5.74
N LEU A 222 35.36 42.99 -6.43
CA LEU A 222 36.01 42.51 -7.64
C LEU A 222 34.98 42.10 -8.69
N ASN A 223 35.27 42.38 -9.96
CA ASN A 223 34.54 41.76 -11.06
C ASN A 223 35.26 40.49 -11.53
N TYR A 224 34.55 39.57 -12.19
CA TYR A 224 35.17 38.36 -12.76
C TYR A 224 35.09 38.31 -14.28
N LYS A 225 36.12 37.72 -14.91
CA LYS A 225 36.10 37.32 -16.33
C LYS A 225 36.00 35.81 -16.47
N TYR A 226 35.04 35.37 -17.29
CA TYR A 226 34.91 33.99 -17.75
C TYR A 226 35.05 33.94 -19.27
N GLN A 227 35.92 33.06 -19.80
CA GLN A 227 36.18 32.93 -21.24
C GLN A 227 36.45 34.28 -21.95
N ASN A 228 37.24 35.16 -21.32
CA ASN A 228 37.57 36.52 -21.78
C ASN A 228 36.39 37.51 -21.86
N LYS A 229 35.20 37.16 -21.34
CA LYS A 229 34.07 38.09 -21.17
C LYS A 229 33.93 38.47 -19.70
N VAL A 230 33.71 39.75 -19.45
CA VAL A 230 33.39 40.26 -18.10
C VAL A 230 31.98 39.80 -17.74
N LEU A 231 31.80 39.29 -16.52
CA LEU A 231 30.49 38.94 -16.00
C LEU A 231 29.74 40.23 -15.62
N GLU A 232 28.51 40.38 -16.11
CA GLU A 232 27.67 41.52 -15.73
C GLU A 232 27.09 41.27 -14.34
N ASN A 233 27.34 42.19 -13.40
CA ASN A 233 26.95 42.09 -11.98
C ASN A 233 27.42 40.79 -11.31
N ASP A 234 28.56 40.25 -11.76
CA ASP A 234 29.12 38.98 -11.29
C ASP A 234 28.16 37.77 -11.38
N ILE A 235 27.22 37.84 -12.32
CA ILE A 235 26.28 36.77 -12.63
C ILE A 235 26.84 35.91 -13.77
N LEU A 236 27.18 34.67 -13.44
CA LEU A 236 27.56 33.64 -14.39
C LEU A 236 26.32 32.85 -14.84
N LYS A 237 25.86 33.09 -16.07
CA LYS A 237 24.65 32.48 -16.64
C LYS A 237 24.95 31.21 -17.45
N ASN A 238 24.02 30.27 -17.45
CA ASN A 238 24.01 29.08 -18.31
C ASN A 238 25.23 28.15 -18.17
N VAL A 239 25.74 27.98 -16.95
CA VAL A 239 26.83 27.03 -16.68
C VAL A 239 26.30 25.61 -16.84
N SER A 240 26.89 24.83 -17.76
CA SER A 240 26.57 23.40 -17.90
C SER A 240 27.23 22.59 -16.79
N ILE A 241 26.42 21.85 -16.04
CA ILE A 241 26.90 21.01 -14.94
C ILE A 241 27.41 19.67 -15.50
N THR A 242 28.67 19.36 -15.24
CA THR A 242 29.36 18.18 -15.78
C THR A 242 29.39 16.99 -14.79
N GLY A 243 28.73 17.11 -13.65
CA GLY A 243 28.68 16.08 -12.61
C GLY A 243 28.50 16.66 -11.21
N LYS A 244 28.90 15.90 -10.18
CA LYS A 244 28.83 16.33 -8.76
C LYS A 244 29.61 17.62 -8.48
N GLN A 245 30.69 17.83 -9.23
CA GLN A 245 31.51 19.03 -9.18
C GLN A 245 31.76 19.53 -10.60
N THR A 246 31.50 20.82 -10.81
CA THR A 246 31.85 21.55 -12.05
C THR A 246 32.88 22.61 -11.70
N LYS A 247 34.02 22.62 -12.40
CA LYS A 247 35.12 23.56 -12.17
C LYS A 247 35.26 24.52 -13.34
N LEU A 248 35.33 25.81 -13.07
CA LEU A 248 35.44 26.87 -14.07
C LEU A 248 36.58 27.81 -13.71
N GLU A 249 37.43 28.15 -14.68
CA GLU A 249 38.46 29.16 -14.48
C GLU A 249 37.89 30.57 -14.65
N LEU A 250 38.14 31.41 -13.65
CA LEU A 250 37.82 32.83 -13.65
C LEU A 250 39.09 33.66 -13.46
N ILE A 251 39.07 34.88 -13.98
CA ILE A 251 40.13 35.87 -13.76
C ILE A 251 39.50 37.04 -13.01
N ALA A 252 39.98 37.31 -11.80
CA ALA A 252 39.57 38.47 -11.03
C ALA A 252 40.09 39.75 -11.69
N ILE A 253 39.24 40.78 -11.77
CA ILE A 253 39.57 42.08 -12.32
C ILE A 253 39.08 43.18 -11.38
N GLU A 254 39.73 44.33 -11.45
CA GLU A 254 39.33 45.52 -10.69
C GLU A 254 37.86 45.85 -10.93
N GLU A 255 37.15 46.21 -9.85
CA GLU A 255 35.78 46.68 -9.97
C GLU A 255 35.75 47.89 -10.92
N LYS A 256 35.06 47.77 -12.05
CA LYS A 256 34.74 48.97 -12.82
C LYS A 256 33.68 49.71 -12.03
N VAL A 257 34.09 50.74 -11.29
CA VAL A 257 33.19 51.77 -10.80
C VAL A 257 32.40 52.26 -12.02
N ASN A 258 31.15 51.83 -12.14
CA ASN A 258 30.19 52.47 -13.01
C ASN A 258 29.91 53.85 -12.42
N LYS A 259 30.83 54.80 -12.67
CA LYS A 259 30.51 56.22 -12.60
C LYS A 259 29.58 56.50 -13.78
N ASN A 260 28.30 56.67 -13.50
CA ASN A 260 27.34 57.49 -14.23
C ASN A 260 26.31 57.94 -13.16
N ASP A 261 26.34 59.18 -12.69
CA ASP A 261 25.71 60.38 -13.32
C ASP A 261 24.21 60.17 -13.60
#